data_AF-A0A6A0GY21-F1
#
_entry.id   AF-A0A6A0GY21-F1
#
_cell.length_a   1.000
_cell.length_b   1.000
_cell.length_c   1.000
_cell.angle_alpha   90.00
_cell.angle_beta   90.00
_cell.angle_gamma   90.00
#
_symmetry.space_group_name_H-M   'P 1'
#
loop_
_entity.id
_entity.type
_entity.pdbx_description
1 polymer ?
#
loop_
_entity_poly.entity_id
_entity_poly.type
_entity_poly.pdbx_seq_one_letter_code
_entity_poly.pdbx_strand_id
1 'polypeptide(L)'
;MCHVMFNDLNISSTINVCDQTQPVPNPLAYYLHQTPSLVHNLEVLGNHVVELVAPWLIFGNRGCQLVAGVVQIAFQVILIMSGNLSFLNWLTMVPSLALFDDRFYARFFSARKVKAVAKRQILTARDHAKVQPGLFRDVLNLALCGALAYLSLPVLVNLLSSRQAMNTSFEPFRILNTYGAFGSVSKERHEVVLEGLASDGSWLEYEFNCKPGAVDRRPCLISPYHYRLDWLMWFAAMQRAEHNPWLYHLVYKLLQNDEAATSLIRTNPFEARAPPR
;
A
#
# COMPACT_ATOMS: atom_id res chain seq x y z
N MET A 1 2.48 2.12 5.42
CA MET A 1 2.67 0.65 5.42
C MET A 1 3.76 0.18 6.38
N CYS A 2 4.87 0.91 6.55
CA CYS A 2 5.80 0.60 7.65
C CYS A 2 5.35 1.05 9.03
N HIS A 3 4.28 1.83 9.10
CA HIS A 3 3.72 2.26 10.38
C HIS A 3 2.77 1.23 11.01
N VAL A 4 2.55 0.08 10.34
CA VAL A 4 1.57 -0.93 10.74
C VAL A 4 2.25 -2.27 10.98
N MET A 5 3.26 -2.33 11.84
CA MET A 5 3.76 -3.62 12.34
C MET A 5 4.05 -3.57 13.84
N PHE A 6 3.12 -4.20 14.56
CA PHE A 6 3.13 -4.38 15.99
C PHE A 6 4.01 -5.59 16.34
N ASN A 7 5.20 -5.36 16.90
CA ASN A 7 5.77 -6.27 17.91
C ASN A 7 7.04 -5.78 18.62
N ASP A 8 7.75 -4.77 18.14
CA ASP A 8 8.99 -4.33 18.78
C ASP A 8 8.86 -2.97 19.48
N LEU A 9 9.14 -2.96 20.79
CA LEU A 9 9.11 -1.82 21.71
C LEU A 9 10.09 -0.68 21.36
N ASN A 10 10.79 -0.73 20.22
CA ASN A 10 11.76 0.28 19.80
C ASN A 10 11.28 1.03 18.55
N ILE A 11 10.15 1.70 18.74
CA ILE A 11 9.25 2.26 17.74
C ILE A 11 9.94 3.32 16.84
N SER A 12 10.89 4.09 17.38
CA SER A 12 11.67 5.09 16.63
C SER A 12 12.61 4.47 15.59
N SER A 13 13.13 3.28 15.87
CA SER A 13 14.05 2.59 14.95
C SER A 13 13.33 2.02 13.71
N THR A 14 12.04 1.71 13.81
CA THR A 14 11.27 1.06 12.74
C THR A 14 10.93 1.99 11.58
N ILE A 15 10.61 3.28 11.86
CA ILE A 15 10.41 4.27 10.78
C ILE A 15 11.71 4.62 10.09
N ASN A 16 12.79 4.86 10.85
CA ASN A 16 14.10 5.17 10.27
C ASN A 16 14.53 4.09 9.27
N VAL A 17 14.27 2.82 9.59
CA VAL A 17 14.63 1.71 8.71
C VAL A 17 13.64 1.53 7.56
N CYS A 18 12.37 1.86 7.75
CA CYS A 18 11.37 1.76 6.69
C CYS A 18 11.74 2.58 5.46
N ASP A 19 12.08 3.87 5.65
CA ASP A 19 12.33 4.78 4.52
C ASP A 19 13.47 4.30 3.62
N GLN A 20 14.40 3.52 4.19
CA GLN A 20 15.49 2.86 3.47
C GLN A 20 15.09 1.52 2.86
N THR A 21 14.22 0.75 3.52
CA THR A 21 13.86 -0.63 3.11
C THR A 21 12.65 -0.71 2.17
N GLN A 22 11.98 0.41 1.88
CA GLN A 22 10.82 0.48 0.97
C GLN A 22 11.13 -0.01 -0.45
N PRO A 23 10.27 -0.81 -1.12
CA PRO A 23 10.56 -1.44 -2.41
C PRO A 23 11.14 -0.50 -3.47
N VAL A 24 10.47 0.64 -3.69
CA VAL A 24 10.89 1.73 -4.57
C VAL A 24 10.78 3.03 -3.79
N PRO A 25 11.88 3.50 -3.17
CA PRO A 25 11.85 4.72 -2.36
C PRO A 25 11.66 5.95 -3.24
N ASN A 26 10.94 6.94 -2.71
CA ASN A 26 10.75 8.25 -3.36
C ASN A 26 11.96 9.15 -3.02
N PRO A 27 12.37 10.10 -3.88
CA PRO A 27 13.28 11.18 -3.50
C PRO A 27 13.02 11.82 -2.13
N LEU A 28 11.77 11.95 -1.71
CA LEU A 28 11.42 12.53 -0.41
C LEU A 28 11.78 11.63 0.78
N ALA A 29 11.82 10.30 0.59
CA ALA A 29 12.17 9.35 1.65
C ALA A 29 13.57 9.60 2.21
N TYR A 30 14.52 10.03 1.37
CA TYR A 30 15.86 10.40 1.82
C TYR A 30 15.86 11.55 2.83
N TYR A 31 15.06 12.58 2.58
CA TYR A 31 14.98 13.74 3.48
C TYR A 31 14.20 13.41 4.75
N LEU A 32 13.14 12.62 4.65
CA LEU A 32 12.36 12.16 5.80
C LEU A 32 13.24 11.34 6.75
N HIS A 33 14.05 10.44 6.21
CA HIS A 33 14.99 9.64 6.98
C HIS A 33 16.01 10.47 7.79
N GLN A 34 16.34 11.68 7.34
CA GLN A 34 17.28 12.56 8.04
C GLN A 34 16.63 13.39 9.15
N THR A 35 15.31 13.28 9.35
CA THR A 35 14.63 14.07 10.36
C THR A 35 14.97 13.58 11.78
N PRO A 36 14.86 14.45 12.80
CA PRO A 36 15.14 14.05 14.18
C PRO A 36 14.21 12.93 14.65
N SER A 37 14.71 12.05 15.52
CA SER A 37 13.93 10.93 16.09
C SER A 37 12.60 11.34 16.74
N LEU A 38 12.50 12.57 17.24
CA LEU A 38 11.25 13.13 17.76
C LEU A 38 10.17 13.25 16.67
N VAL A 39 10.54 13.67 15.46
CA VAL A 39 9.61 13.77 14.32
C VAL A 39 9.10 12.37 13.97
N HIS A 40 10.00 11.40 13.87
CA HIS A 40 9.62 10.01 13.62
C HIS A 40 8.68 9.45 14.70
N ASN A 41 8.93 9.71 15.99
CA ASN A 41 8.03 9.28 17.05
C ASN A 41 6.63 9.89 16.92
N LEU A 42 6.54 11.16 16.51
CA LEU A 42 5.27 11.82 16.24
C LEU A 42 4.56 11.25 15.01
N GLU A 43 5.31 10.88 13.97
CA GLU A 43 4.75 10.20 12.79
C GLU A 43 4.14 8.85 13.15
N VAL A 44 4.79 8.08 14.02
CA VAL A 44 4.21 6.81 14.51
C VAL A 44 2.93 7.05 15.28
N LEU A 45 2.96 8.00 16.22
CA LEU A 45 1.78 8.31 17.02
C LEU A 45 0.63 8.79 16.12
N GLY A 46 0.94 9.67 15.16
CA GLY A 46 0.02 10.15 14.15
C GLY A 46 -0.61 9.00 13.37
N ASN A 47 0.21 8.04 12.91
CA ASN A 47 -0.29 6.85 12.24
C ASN A 47 -1.29 6.06 13.10
N HIS A 48 -0.95 5.79 14.36
CA HIS A 48 -1.85 5.05 15.26
C HIS A 48 -3.16 5.79 15.47
N VAL A 49 -3.12 7.12 15.61
CA VAL A 49 -4.34 7.92 15.74
C VAL A 49 -5.17 7.84 14.45
N VAL A 50 -4.55 7.96 13.29
CA VAL A 50 -5.29 7.93 12.01
C VAL A 50 -5.83 6.53 11.69
N GLU A 51 -5.11 5.46 12.01
CA GLU A 51 -5.54 4.10 11.68
C GLU A 51 -6.48 3.49 12.72
N LEU A 52 -6.33 3.82 14.00
CA LEU A 52 -7.12 3.22 15.08
C LEU A 52 -8.22 4.13 15.60
N VAL A 53 -8.02 5.45 15.62
CA VAL A 53 -8.98 6.39 16.23
C VAL A 53 -9.86 7.05 15.16
N ALA A 54 -9.27 7.54 14.07
CA ALA A 54 -10.02 8.28 13.05
C ALA A 54 -11.17 7.48 12.40
N PRO A 55 -11.11 6.14 12.18
CA PRO A 55 -12.25 5.40 11.63
C PRO A 55 -13.50 5.46 12.52
N TRP A 56 -13.36 5.59 13.84
CA TRP A 56 -14.51 5.70 14.74
C TRP A 56 -15.28 7.01 14.58
N LEU A 57 -14.64 8.06 14.06
CA LEU A 57 -15.28 9.33 13.77
C LEU A 57 -16.37 9.21 12.69
N ILE A 58 -16.36 8.13 11.89
CA ILE A 58 -17.39 7.83 10.88
C ILE A 58 -18.78 7.66 11.53
N PHE A 59 -18.83 7.13 12.76
CA PHE A 59 -20.07 6.94 13.51
C PHE A 59 -20.55 8.21 14.24
N GLY A 60 -19.76 9.29 14.18
CA GLY A 60 -20.09 10.56 14.82
C GLY A 60 -21.10 11.41 14.04
N ASN A 61 -21.22 12.67 14.45
CA ASN A 61 -22.04 13.64 13.72
C ASN A 61 -21.40 14.04 12.38
N ARG A 62 -22.11 14.85 11.58
CA ARG A 62 -21.64 15.36 10.28
C ARG A 62 -20.23 15.95 10.33
N GLY A 63 -19.89 16.69 11.40
CA GLY A 63 -18.57 17.28 11.55
C GLY A 63 -17.48 16.21 11.68
N CYS A 64 -17.73 15.20 12.52
CA CYS A 64 -16.81 14.08 12.71
C CYS A 64 -16.56 13.31 11.41
N GLN A 65 -17.61 13.04 10.63
CA GLN A 65 -17.49 12.35 9.34
C GLN A 65 -16.63 13.12 8.33
N LEU A 66 -16.84 14.43 8.24
CA LEU A 66 -16.03 15.30 7.37
C LEU A 66 -14.57 15.31 7.81
N VAL A 67 -14.31 15.43 9.12
CA VAL A 67 -12.95 15.37 9.67
C VAL A 67 -12.32 14.00 9.37
N ALA A 68 -13.04 12.90 9.57
CA ALA A 68 -12.56 11.56 9.27
C ALA A 68 -12.15 11.43 7.80
N GLY A 69 -13.00 11.89 6.86
CA GLY A 69 -12.70 11.87 5.44
C GLY A 69 -11.47 12.69 5.07
N VAL A 70 -11.35 13.92 5.61
CA VAL A 70 -10.18 14.78 5.36
C VAL A 70 -8.90 14.16 5.92
N VAL A 71 -8.95 13.67 7.16
CA VAL A 71 -7.79 13.05 7.82
C VAL A 71 -7.33 11.81 7.06
N GLN A 72 -8.25 10.94 6.64
CA GLN A 72 -7.92 9.75 5.86
C GLN A 72 -7.30 10.11 4.50
N ILE A 73 -7.89 11.06 3.76
CA ILE A 73 -7.33 11.48 2.46
C ILE A 73 -5.97 12.14 2.63
N ALA A 74 -5.84 13.07 3.59
CA ALA A 74 -4.57 13.74 3.87
C ALA A 74 -3.48 12.73 4.24
N PHE A 75 -3.82 11.73 5.04
CA PHE A 75 -2.92 10.65 5.41
C PHE A 75 -2.46 9.83 4.20
N GLN A 76 -3.37 9.43 3.30
CA GLN A 76 -2.99 8.73 2.06
C GLN A 76 -2.13 9.61 1.14
N VAL A 77 -2.40 10.91 1.05
CA VAL A 77 -1.57 11.85 0.27
C VAL A 77 -0.16 11.95 0.85
N ILE A 78 -0.02 12.01 2.18
CA ILE A 78 1.30 11.98 2.84
C ILE A 78 2.02 10.68 2.49
N LEU A 79 1.36 9.53 2.55
CA LEU A 79 1.94 8.24 2.18
C LEU A 79 2.37 8.17 0.70
N ILE A 80 1.63 8.81 -0.21
CA ILE A 80 2.00 8.92 -1.63
C ILE A 80 3.24 9.80 -1.82
N MET A 81 3.37 10.86 -1.02
CA MET A 81 4.54 11.74 -1.09
C MET A 81 5.77 11.11 -0.45
N SER A 82 5.63 10.39 0.67
CA SER A 82 6.76 9.79 1.38
C SER A 82 7.27 8.50 0.75
N GLY A 83 6.41 7.73 0.09
CA GLY A 83 6.77 6.44 -0.50
C GLY A 83 5.94 6.05 -1.71
N ASN A 84 6.18 4.84 -2.24
CA ASN A 84 5.42 4.32 -3.38
C ASN A 84 4.72 3.01 -3.02
N LEU A 85 3.43 3.10 -2.65
CA LEU A 85 2.53 1.93 -2.52
C LEU A 85 1.70 1.71 -3.78
N SER A 86 2.13 2.29 -4.90
CA SER A 86 1.45 2.19 -6.19
C SER A 86 -0.02 2.63 -6.04
N PHE A 87 -0.93 1.91 -6.70
CA PHE A 87 -2.35 2.14 -6.75
C PHE A 87 -3.10 1.96 -5.42
N LEU A 88 -2.51 1.30 -4.41
CA LEU A 88 -3.21 0.98 -3.16
C LEU A 88 -3.65 2.24 -2.40
N ASN A 89 -2.78 3.26 -2.31
CA ASN A 89 -3.13 4.53 -1.65
C ASN A 89 -4.29 5.26 -2.35
N TRP A 90 -4.45 5.05 -3.65
CA TRP A 90 -5.53 5.67 -4.41
C TRP A 90 -6.85 4.95 -4.17
N LEU A 91 -6.82 3.62 -4.11
CA LEU A 91 -7.98 2.81 -3.75
C LEU A 91 -8.47 3.10 -2.33
N THR A 92 -7.59 3.38 -1.38
CA THR A 92 -7.97 3.72 0.00
C THR A 92 -8.58 5.11 0.12
N MET A 93 -8.24 6.05 -0.78
CA MET A 93 -8.88 7.37 -0.82
C MET A 93 -10.33 7.33 -1.32
N VAL A 94 -10.67 6.41 -2.23
CA VAL A 94 -12.02 6.29 -2.81
C VAL A 94 -13.13 6.15 -1.76
N PRO A 95 -13.09 5.21 -0.79
CA PRO A 95 -14.13 5.10 0.21
C PRO A 95 -14.20 6.33 1.13
N SER A 96 -13.08 7.02 1.36
CA SER A 96 -13.08 8.27 2.15
C SER A 96 -13.87 9.39 1.47
N LEU A 97 -13.97 9.39 0.13
CA LEU A 97 -14.82 10.34 -0.60
C LEU A 97 -16.32 10.17 -0.27
N ALA A 98 -16.75 8.98 0.15
CA ALA A 98 -18.13 8.73 0.54
C ALA A 98 -18.52 9.38 1.89
N LEU A 99 -17.54 9.85 2.67
CA LEU A 99 -17.79 10.54 3.95
C LEU A 99 -18.20 12.00 3.78
N PHE A 100 -18.06 12.56 2.59
CA PHE A 100 -18.43 13.94 2.29
C PHE A 100 -19.87 14.01 1.78
N ASP A 101 -20.66 14.93 2.34
CA ASP A 101 -22.06 15.10 1.98
C ASP A 101 -22.25 15.99 0.74
N ASP A 102 -23.46 15.93 0.14
CA ASP A 102 -23.83 16.78 -1.01
C ASP A 102 -23.60 18.28 -0.73
N ARG A 103 -23.73 18.72 0.53
CA ARG A 103 -23.48 20.11 0.94
C ARG A 103 -21.99 20.47 0.86
N PHE A 104 -21.09 19.54 1.17
CA PHE A 104 -19.66 19.73 0.99
C PHE A 104 -19.32 19.84 -0.50
N TYR A 105 -19.82 18.89 -1.31
CA TYR A 105 -19.55 18.87 -2.74
C TYR A 105 -20.18 20.04 -3.51
N ALA A 106 -21.34 20.54 -3.07
CA ALA A 106 -22.03 21.67 -3.68
C ALA A 106 -21.15 22.92 -3.81
N ARG A 107 -20.11 23.07 -2.97
CA ARG A 107 -19.14 24.18 -3.01
C ARG A 107 -18.27 24.18 -4.27
N PHE A 108 -18.09 23.03 -4.91
CA PHE A 108 -17.27 22.88 -6.12
C PHE A 108 -18.07 23.07 -7.42
N PHE A 109 -19.38 23.25 -7.33
CA PHE A 109 -20.27 23.35 -8.50
C PHE A 109 -21.01 24.69 -8.55
N SER A 110 -21.43 25.10 -9.75
CA SER A 110 -22.19 26.34 -9.92
C SER A 110 -23.59 26.25 -9.31
N ALA A 111 -24.10 27.39 -8.84
CA ALA A 111 -25.42 27.47 -8.20
C ALA A 111 -26.57 26.94 -9.08
N ARG A 112 -26.44 27.04 -10.41
CA ARG A 112 -27.43 26.49 -11.37
C ARG A 112 -27.47 24.96 -11.31
N LYS A 113 -26.30 24.29 -11.29
CA LYS A 113 -26.21 22.82 -11.21
C LYS A 113 -26.73 22.30 -9.87
N VAL A 114 -26.35 22.96 -8.77
CA VAL A 114 -26.81 22.59 -7.42
C VAL A 114 -28.35 22.66 -7.33
N LYS A 115 -28.96 23.74 -7.83
CA LYS A 115 -30.44 23.87 -7.86
C LYS A 115 -31.11 22.79 -8.72
N ALA A 116 -30.53 22.44 -9.87
CA ALA A 116 -31.06 21.41 -10.75
C ALA A 116 -31.05 20.02 -10.09
N VAL A 117 -29.95 19.66 -9.42
CA VAL A 117 -29.82 18.38 -8.69
C VAL A 117 -30.77 18.34 -7.50
N ALA A 118 -30.85 19.41 -6.71
CA ALA A 118 -31.77 19.49 -5.57
C ALA A 118 -33.23 19.33 -6.00
N LYS A 119 -33.64 19.95 -7.11
CA LYS A 119 -34.99 19.76 -7.68
C LYS A 119 -35.25 18.30 -8.05
N ARG A 120 -34.27 17.61 -8.66
CA ARG A 120 -34.39 16.19 -9.03
C ARG A 120 -34.50 15.29 -7.81
N GLN A 121 -33.69 15.52 -6.77
CA GLN A 121 -33.75 14.76 -5.52
C GLN A 121 -35.12 14.87 -4.84
N ILE A 122 -35.74 16.07 -4.83
CA ILE A 122 -37.09 16.27 -4.27
C ILE A 122 -38.15 15.50 -5.07
N LEU A 123 -38.05 15.47 -6.40
CA LEU A 123 -38.95 14.71 -7.26
C LEU A 123 -38.82 13.21 -6.99
N THR A 124 -37.59 12.69 -6.97
CA THR A 124 -37.33 11.27 -6.67
C THR A 124 -37.78 10.90 -5.25
N ALA A 125 -37.55 11.75 -4.25
CA ALA A 125 -37.99 11.48 -2.88
C ALA A 125 -39.52 11.46 -2.72
N ARG A 126 -40.27 12.11 -3.61
CA ARG A 126 -41.73 12.03 -3.65
C ARG A 126 -42.23 10.74 -4.28
N ASP A 127 -41.53 10.26 -5.31
CA ASP A 127 -41.93 9.05 -6.05
C ASP A 127 -41.59 7.75 -5.30
N HIS A 128 -40.60 7.78 -4.41
CA HIS A 128 -40.21 6.63 -3.61
C HIS A 128 -40.93 6.60 -2.25
N ALA A 129 -41.82 5.62 -2.06
CA ALA A 129 -42.38 5.31 -0.75
C ALA A 129 -41.27 4.88 0.23
N LYS A 130 -41.29 5.40 1.46
CA LYS A 130 -40.36 4.97 2.52
C LYS A 130 -40.63 3.50 2.86
N VAL A 131 -39.82 2.59 2.34
CA VAL A 131 -39.83 1.18 2.73
C VAL A 131 -39.31 1.09 4.16
N GLN A 132 -40.20 0.84 5.12
CA GLN A 132 -39.77 0.54 6.49
C GLN A 132 -39.14 -0.85 6.50
N PRO A 133 -37.95 -1.01 7.11
CA PRO A 133 -37.38 -2.34 7.29
C PRO A 133 -38.36 -3.16 8.14
N GLY A 134 -38.77 -4.33 7.63
CA GLY A 134 -39.61 -5.24 8.39
C GLY A 134 -38.80 -5.98 9.46
N LEU A 135 -39.48 -6.44 10.52
CA LEU A 135 -38.91 -7.24 11.61
C LEU A 135 -37.97 -8.36 11.13
N PHE A 136 -38.31 -9.06 10.06
CA PHE A 136 -37.47 -10.11 9.47
C PHE A 136 -36.09 -9.60 9.05
N ARG A 137 -36.01 -8.41 8.44
CA ARG A 137 -34.76 -7.80 8.01
C ARG A 137 -33.89 -7.44 9.20
N ASP A 138 -34.50 -6.92 10.26
CA ASP A 138 -33.76 -6.54 11.48
C ASP A 138 -33.21 -7.79 12.20
N VAL A 139 -34.02 -8.84 12.33
CA VAL A 139 -33.58 -10.13 12.89
C VAL A 139 -32.45 -10.74 12.05
N LEU A 140 -32.58 -10.73 10.72
CA LEU A 140 -31.56 -11.24 9.82
C LEU A 140 -30.24 -10.44 9.95
N ASN A 141 -30.32 -9.10 9.99
CA ASN A 141 -29.15 -8.25 10.19
C ASN A 141 -28.47 -8.53 11.52
N LEU A 142 -29.24 -8.68 12.61
CA LEU A 142 -28.69 -8.97 13.93
C LEU A 142 -28.03 -10.36 13.97
N ALA A 143 -28.67 -11.37 13.38
CA ALA A 143 -28.11 -12.71 13.26
C ALA A 143 -26.81 -12.71 12.45
N LEU A 144 -26.77 -11.96 11.35
CA LEU A 144 -25.56 -11.80 10.53
C LEU A 144 -24.44 -11.10 11.32
N CYS A 145 -24.74 -10.01 12.04
CA CYS A 145 -23.79 -9.34 12.91
C CYS A 145 -23.23 -10.27 13.99
N GLY A 146 -24.09 -11.07 14.64
CA GLY A 146 -23.69 -12.05 15.65
C GLY A 146 -22.80 -13.14 15.08
N ALA A 147 -23.14 -13.68 13.90
CA ALA A 147 -22.33 -14.68 13.21
C ALA A 147 -20.95 -14.13 12.83
N LEU A 148 -20.88 -12.91 12.29
CA LEU A 148 -19.61 -12.26 11.95
C LEU A 148 -18.76 -11.98 13.20
N ALA A 149 -19.38 -11.55 14.30
CA ALA A 149 -18.67 -11.33 15.56
C ALA A 149 -18.07 -12.63 16.11
N TYR A 150 -18.83 -13.72 16.07
CA TYR A 150 -18.36 -15.05 16.48
C TYR A 150 -17.20 -15.54 15.60
N LEU A 151 -17.35 -15.47 14.27
CA LEU A 151 -16.31 -15.87 13.32
C LEU A 151 -15.05 -14.98 13.41
N SER A 152 -15.15 -13.77 13.97
CA SER A 152 -14.01 -12.86 14.17
C SER A 152 -13.15 -13.23 15.38
N LEU A 153 -13.64 -14.02 16.33
CA LEU A 153 -12.91 -14.40 17.55
C LEU A 153 -11.54 -15.05 17.26
N PRO A 154 -11.41 -16.10 16.42
CA PRO A 154 -10.09 -16.70 16.15
C PRO A 154 -9.13 -15.71 15.46
N VAL A 155 -9.65 -14.84 14.59
CA VAL A 155 -8.88 -13.77 13.95
C VAL A 155 -8.34 -12.79 14.98
N LEU A 156 -9.17 -12.33 15.92
CA LEU A 156 -8.78 -11.42 16.99
C LEU A 156 -7.74 -12.04 17.92
N VAL A 157 -7.94 -13.30 18.32
CA VAL A 157 -6.98 -14.04 19.15
C VAL A 157 -5.63 -14.16 18.45
N ASN A 158 -5.62 -14.43 17.14
CA ASN A 158 -4.38 -14.45 16.35
C ASN A 158 -3.71 -13.07 16.28
N LEU A 159 -4.46 -12.00 16.04
CA LEU A 159 -3.92 -10.63 15.96
C LEU A 159 -3.39 -10.11 17.31
N LEU A 160 -3.96 -10.58 18.42
CA LEU A 160 -3.47 -10.26 19.76
C LEU A 160 -2.30 -11.16 20.21
N SER A 161 -2.00 -12.22 19.46
CA SER A 161 -0.89 -13.12 19.76
C SER A 161 0.46 -12.51 19.36
N SER A 162 1.52 -12.91 20.05
CA SER A 162 2.90 -12.50 19.71
C SER A 162 3.43 -13.17 18.44
N ARG A 163 2.82 -14.28 18.00
CA ARG A 163 3.16 -15.04 16.79
C ARG A 163 2.00 -15.01 15.80
N GLN A 164 1.71 -13.83 15.30
CA GLN A 164 0.60 -13.61 14.38
C GLN A 164 0.79 -14.39 13.08
N ALA A 165 -0.17 -15.26 12.73
CA ALA A 165 -0.24 -15.87 11.42
C ALA A 165 -0.98 -14.93 10.45
N MET A 166 -0.25 -14.41 9.46
CA MET A 166 -0.81 -13.60 8.37
C MET A 166 -1.14 -14.46 7.14
N ASN A 167 -2.06 -13.99 6.30
CA ASN A 167 -2.51 -14.68 5.08
C ASN A 167 -3.05 -16.10 5.35
N THR A 168 -3.75 -16.25 6.48
CA THR A 168 -4.24 -17.54 6.99
C THR A 168 -5.75 -17.53 7.15
N SER A 169 -6.38 -18.66 6.81
CA SER A 169 -7.80 -18.91 7.04
C SER A 169 -8.01 -19.74 8.30
N PHE A 170 -8.94 -19.31 9.15
CA PHE A 170 -9.25 -19.98 10.42
C PHE A 170 -10.46 -20.91 10.34
N GLU A 171 -11.24 -20.81 9.27
CA GLU A 171 -12.51 -21.53 9.12
C GLU A 171 -12.65 -22.16 7.71
N PRO A 172 -13.40 -23.26 7.55
CA PRO A 172 -13.55 -23.96 6.27
C PRO A 172 -14.12 -23.10 5.15
N PHE A 173 -15.07 -22.22 5.49
CA PHE A 173 -15.72 -21.32 4.52
C PHE A 173 -14.89 -20.09 4.18
N ARG A 174 -13.75 -19.86 4.87
CA ARG A 174 -12.81 -18.75 4.62
C ARG A 174 -13.49 -17.36 4.57
N ILE A 175 -14.55 -17.17 5.35
CA ILE A 175 -15.33 -15.91 5.36
C ILE A 175 -14.52 -14.78 5.99
N LEU A 176 -13.82 -15.06 7.09
CA LEU A 176 -12.94 -14.13 7.77
C LEU A 176 -11.53 -14.71 7.85
N ASN A 177 -10.55 -13.91 7.46
CA ASN A 177 -9.14 -14.31 7.37
C ASN A 177 -8.25 -13.16 7.82
N THR A 178 -7.01 -13.47 8.16
CA THR A 178 -5.98 -12.45 8.34
C THR A 178 -5.27 -12.21 7.02
N TYR A 179 -5.13 -10.95 6.63
CA TYR A 179 -4.31 -10.56 5.48
C TYR A 179 -3.27 -9.57 5.94
N GLY A 180 -2.02 -9.90 5.65
CA GLY A 180 -0.88 -9.05 5.92
C GLY A 180 -0.05 -8.99 4.65
N ALA A 181 0.00 -7.82 4.03
CA ALA A 181 0.83 -7.64 2.86
C ALA A 181 2.32 -7.71 3.22
N PHE A 182 2.69 -7.32 4.45
CA PHE A 182 4.03 -7.48 5.01
C PHE A 182 3.89 -7.94 6.47
N GLY A 183 4.49 -9.09 6.82
CA GLY A 183 4.39 -9.67 8.18
C GLY A 183 5.55 -9.31 9.12
N SER A 184 6.67 -8.82 8.57
CA SER A 184 7.79 -8.25 9.31
C SER A 184 8.48 -7.14 8.49
N VAL A 185 9.02 -6.12 9.16
CA VAL A 185 9.89 -5.10 8.54
C VAL A 185 11.33 -5.57 8.73
N SER A 186 12.07 -5.76 7.64
CA SER A 186 13.49 -6.11 7.73
C SER A 186 14.31 -4.92 8.23
N LYS A 187 15.33 -5.18 9.05
CA LYS A 187 16.21 -4.11 9.53
C LYS A 187 17.25 -3.68 8.48
N GLU A 188 17.57 -4.60 7.60
CA GLU A 188 18.51 -4.44 6.52
C GLU A 188 17.80 -4.68 5.19
N ARG A 189 18.31 -4.04 4.13
CA ARG A 189 17.84 -4.23 2.77
C ARG A 189 18.90 -4.99 1.99
N HIS A 190 18.64 -6.26 1.74
CA HIS A 190 19.41 -7.00 0.75
C HIS A 190 18.87 -6.69 -0.64
N GLU A 191 19.74 -6.61 -1.63
CA GLU A 191 19.40 -6.34 -3.02
C GLU A 191 20.02 -7.41 -3.90
N VAL A 192 19.23 -7.96 -4.83
CA VAL A 192 19.76 -8.82 -5.88
C VAL A 192 20.34 -7.93 -6.97
N VAL A 193 21.63 -8.12 -7.25
CA VAL A 193 22.37 -7.45 -8.32
C VAL A 193 22.60 -8.47 -9.43
N LEU A 194 22.32 -8.09 -10.67
CA LEU A 194 22.60 -8.92 -11.83
C LEU A 194 23.81 -8.34 -12.55
N GLU A 195 24.86 -9.15 -12.70
CA GLU A 195 26.10 -8.76 -13.37
C GLU A 195 26.41 -9.74 -14.50
N GLY A 196 27.02 -9.26 -15.57
CA GLY A 196 27.57 -10.08 -16.64
C GLY A 196 29.08 -9.90 -16.76
N LEU A 197 29.80 -10.97 -17.10
CA LEU A 197 31.23 -10.90 -17.34
C LEU A 197 31.51 -10.40 -18.76
N ALA A 198 32.20 -9.27 -18.87
CA ALA A 198 32.66 -8.71 -20.13
C ALA A 198 33.94 -9.40 -20.65
N SER A 199 34.22 -9.20 -21.94
CA SER A 199 35.38 -9.81 -22.62
C SER A 199 36.74 -9.38 -22.06
N ASP A 200 36.79 -8.21 -21.41
CA ASP A 200 37.97 -7.67 -20.72
C ASP A 200 38.11 -8.19 -19.28
N GLY A 201 37.20 -9.06 -18.84
CA GLY A 201 37.16 -9.62 -17.49
C GLY A 201 36.51 -8.72 -16.45
N SER A 202 35.93 -7.58 -16.84
CA SER A 202 35.17 -6.72 -15.93
C SER A 202 33.75 -7.25 -15.73
N TRP A 203 33.25 -7.15 -14.50
CA TRP A 203 31.83 -7.40 -14.21
C TRP A 203 31.05 -6.12 -14.41
N LEU A 204 29.98 -6.18 -15.20
CA LEU A 204 29.12 -5.05 -15.52
C LEU A 204 27.71 -5.33 -15.04
N GLU A 205 27.18 -4.40 -14.24
CA GLU A 205 25.84 -4.49 -13.65
C GLU A 205 24.73 -4.13 -14.65
N TYR A 206 23.63 -4.87 -14.62
CA TYR A 206 22.36 -4.51 -15.25
C TYR A 206 21.59 -3.54 -14.36
N GLU A 207 21.31 -2.33 -14.84
CA GLU A 207 20.55 -1.34 -14.07
C GLU A 207 19.05 -1.42 -14.36
N PHE A 208 18.24 -1.55 -13.32
CA PHE A 208 16.78 -1.54 -13.44
C PHE A 208 16.20 -0.12 -13.50
N ASN A 209 14.92 -0.02 -13.89
CA ASN A 209 14.26 1.25 -14.17
C ASN A 209 14.13 2.17 -12.96
N CYS A 210 13.77 1.65 -11.78
CA CYS A 210 13.58 2.41 -10.55
C CYS A 210 13.95 1.66 -9.27
N LYS A 211 14.37 0.39 -9.37
CA LYS A 211 15.02 -0.34 -8.27
C LYS A 211 16.25 0.44 -7.79
N PRO A 212 16.45 0.59 -6.47
CA PRO A 212 17.70 1.07 -5.90
C PRO A 212 18.89 0.21 -6.35
N GLY A 213 19.98 0.88 -6.73
CA GLY A 213 21.23 0.26 -7.19
C GLY A 213 22.36 1.25 -6.95
N ALA A 214 22.79 1.93 -8.01
CA ALA A 214 23.82 2.96 -7.97
C ALA A 214 23.58 4.03 -6.87
N VAL A 215 24.62 4.31 -6.07
CA VAL A 215 24.56 5.19 -4.89
C VAL A 215 24.48 6.68 -5.22
N ASP A 216 24.93 7.07 -6.41
CA ASP A 216 24.88 8.43 -6.95
C ASP A 216 23.54 8.73 -7.64
N ARG A 217 22.71 7.71 -7.82
CA ARG A 217 21.45 7.81 -8.53
C ARG A 217 20.33 8.27 -7.61
N ARG A 218 19.65 9.34 -8.03
CA ARG A 218 18.42 9.79 -7.39
C ARG A 218 17.29 8.76 -7.58
N PRO A 219 16.53 8.41 -6.51
CA PRO A 219 15.38 7.52 -6.64
C PRO A 219 14.29 8.07 -7.58
N CYS A 220 13.48 7.20 -8.15
CA CYS A 220 12.41 7.61 -9.06
C CYS A 220 11.15 8.11 -8.33
N LEU A 221 10.36 8.95 -9.01
CA LEU A 221 8.98 9.26 -8.66
C LEU A 221 8.04 8.65 -9.71
N ILE A 222 7.41 7.51 -9.40
CA ILE A 222 6.56 6.77 -10.35
C ILE A 222 5.14 6.47 -9.85
N SER A 223 4.75 6.96 -8.67
CA SER A 223 3.35 6.84 -8.18
C SER A 223 2.37 7.47 -9.18
N PRO A 224 1.21 6.85 -9.48
CA PRO A 224 0.57 5.68 -8.85
C PRO A 224 1.06 4.31 -9.35
N TYR A 225 2.09 4.27 -10.19
CA TYR A 225 2.57 3.06 -10.86
C TYR A 225 3.78 2.44 -10.14
N HIS A 226 4.12 1.21 -10.51
CA HIS A 226 5.41 0.59 -10.20
C HIS A 226 5.81 -0.35 -11.33
N TYR A 227 7.12 -0.45 -11.59
CA TYR A 227 7.63 -1.51 -12.47
C TYR A 227 7.54 -2.84 -11.74
N ARG A 228 6.79 -3.78 -12.33
CA ARG A 228 6.55 -5.09 -11.72
C ARG A 228 7.86 -5.84 -11.47
N LEU A 229 8.79 -5.79 -12.42
CA LEU A 229 10.08 -6.48 -12.30
C LEU A 229 10.89 -5.95 -11.13
N ASP A 230 11.06 -4.63 -11.04
CA ASP A 230 11.77 -3.94 -9.96
C ASP A 230 11.17 -4.26 -8.58
N TRP A 231 9.85 -4.32 -8.50
CA TRP A 231 9.14 -4.68 -7.26
C TRP A 231 9.33 -6.16 -6.91
N LEU A 232 9.35 -7.05 -7.90
CA LEU A 232 9.65 -8.47 -7.69
C LEU A 232 11.09 -8.71 -7.26
N MET A 233 12.05 -7.92 -7.74
CA MET A 233 13.45 -8.00 -7.29
C MET A 233 13.60 -7.72 -5.79
N TRP A 234 12.82 -6.77 -5.25
CA TRP A 234 12.78 -6.51 -3.81
C TRP A 234 12.28 -7.71 -3.01
N PHE A 235 11.23 -8.39 -3.48
CA PHE A 235 10.75 -9.64 -2.85
C PHE A 235 11.76 -10.79 -3.00
N ALA A 236 12.40 -10.92 -4.16
CA ALA A 236 13.38 -11.97 -4.42
C ALA A 236 14.56 -11.89 -3.45
N ALA A 237 14.96 -10.68 -3.05
CA ALA A 237 16.04 -10.48 -2.08
C ALA A 237 15.67 -10.92 -0.65
N MET A 238 14.37 -11.01 -0.32
CA MET A 238 13.88 -11.44 1.00
C MET A 238 13.58 -12.94 1.07
N GLN A 239 13.49 -13.61 -0.08
CA GLN A 239 13.07 -15.00 -0.19
C GLN A 239 14.23 -15.89 -0.63
N ARG A 240 14.05 -17.21 -0.49
CA ARG A 240 14.99 -18.17 -1.09
C ARG A 240 14.84 -18.15 -2.61
N ALA A 241 15.95 -18.36 -3.32
CA ALA A 241 15.96 -18.39 -4.79
C ALA A 241 15.01 -19.46 -5.38
N GLU A 242 14.79 -20.56 -4.67
CA GLU A 242 13.85 -21.63 -5.02
C GLU A 242 12.40 -21.15 -5.18
N HIS A 243 12.00 -20.10 -4.44
CA HIS A 243 10.65 -19.52 -4.53
C HIS A 243 10.51 -18.54 -5.71
N ASN A 244 11.61 -18.24 -6.40
CA ASN A 244 11.69 -17.25 -7.46
C ASN A 244 12.26 -17.86 -8.76
N PRO A 245 11.64 -18.91 -9.33
CA PRO A 245 12.13 -19.56 -10.56
C PRO A 245 12.19 -18.61 -11.76
N TRP A 246 11.35 -17.56 -11.75
CA TRP A 246 11.35 -16.51 -12.75
C TRP A 246 12.68 -15.74 -12.82
N LEU A 247 13.46 -15.68 -11.74
CA LEU A 247 14.75 -14.98 -11.70
C LEU A 247 15.78 -15.72 -12.55
N TYR A 248 15.84 -17.05 -12.46
CA TYR A 248 16.72 -17.86 -13.31
C TYR A 248 16.33 -17.75 -14.79
N HIS A 249 15.04 -17.74 -15.08
CA HIS A 249 14.56 -17.55 -16.45
C HIS A 249 14.90 -16.15 -16.99
N LEU A 250 14.83 -15.11 -16.13
CA LEU A 250 15.27 -13.77 -16.49
C LEU A 250 16.77 -13.75 -16.82
N VAL A 251 17.62 -14.33 -15.96
CA VAL A 251 19.07 -14.41 -16.20
C VAL A 251 19.36 -15.13 -17.53
N TYR A 252 18.70 -16.26 -17.79
CA TYR A 252 18.83 -16.96 -19.07
C TYR A 252 18.47 -16.07 -20.27
N LYS A 253 17.38 -15.30 -20.17
CA LYS A 253 16.96 -14.38 -21.22
C LYS A 253 17.94 -13.21 -21.42
N LEU A 254 18.56 -12.71 -20.35
CA LEU A 254 19.59 -11.69 -20.43
C LEU A 254 20.89 -12.21 -21.05
N LEU A 255 21.29 -13.46 -20.75
CA LEU A 255 22.42 -14.11 -21.42
C LEU A 255 22.23 -14.24 -22.93
N GLN A 256 20.99 -14.37 -23.40
CA GLN A 256 20.64 -14.43 -24.82
C GLN A 256 20.39 -13.05 -25.44
N ASN A 257 20.54 -11.96 -24.69
CA ASN A 257 20.16 -10.60 -25.11
C ASN A 257 18.74 -10.53 -25.70
N ASP A 258 17.78 -11.23 -25.09
CA ASP A 258 16.38 -11.24 -25.53
C ASP A 258 15.76 -9.83 -25.42
N GLU A 259 15.15 -9.36 -26.51
CA GLU A 259 14.58 -8.01 -26.62
C GLU A 259 13.48 -7.76 -25.57
N ALA A 260 12.64 -8.75 -25.29
CA ALA A 260 11.56 -8.59 -24.31
C ALA A 260 12.11 -8.46 -22.89
N ALA A 261 13.13 -9.25 -22.53
CA ALA A 261 13.76 -9.16 -21.20
C ALA A 261 14.56 -7.85 -21.04
N THR A 262 15.33 -7.47 -22.06
CA THR A 262 16.14 -6.24 -22.02
C THR A 262 15.27 -4.98 -22.00
N SER A 263 14.10 -4.97 -22.65
CA SER A 263 13.15 -3.85 -22.60
C SER A 263 12.61 -3.54 -21.18
N LEU A 264 12.70 -4.48 -20.25
CA LEU A 264 12.28 -4.31 -18.85
C LEU A 264 13.36 -3.67 -17.97
N ILE A 265 14.60 -3.57 -18.47
CA ILE A 265 15.77 -3.06 -17.77
C ILE A 265 16.12 -1.68 -18.36
N ARG A 266 16.74 -0.82 -17.56
CA ARG A 266 17.11 0.54 -17.99
C ARG A 266 18.37 0.55 -18.81
N THR A 267 19.41 -0.11 -18.31
CA THR A 267 20.74 -0.12 -18.91
C THR A 267 21.19 -1.57 -19.09
N ASN A 268 21.35 -1.99 -20.35
CA ASN A 268 21.99 -3.26 -20.71
C ASN A 268 23.43 -2.99 -21.20
N PRO A 269 24.47 -3.34 -20.40
CA PRO A 269 25.86 -3.12 -20.82
C PRO A 269 26.31 -3.99 -22.01
N PHE A 270 25.50 -4.97 -22.43
CA PHE A 270 25.80 -5.93 -23.49
C PHE A 270 24.94 -5.77 -24.75
N GLU A 271 24.15 -4.71 -24.87
CA GLU A 271 23.22 -4.50 -26.00
C GLU A 271 23.93 -4.47 -27.38
N ALA A 272 25.12 -3.85 -27.44
CA ALA A 272 25.94 -3.75 -28.64
C ALA A 272 27.21 -4.62 -28.58
N ARG A 273 27.31 -5.54 -27.61
CA ARG A 273 28.50 -6.36 -27.38
C ARG A 273 28.18 -7.85 -27.55
N ALA A 274 29.22 -8.67 -27.54
CA ALA A 274 29.02 -10.11 -27.40
C ALA A 274 28.22 -10.40 -26.11
N PRO A 275 27.30 -11.39 -26.13
CA PRO A 275 26.52 -11.75 -24.97
C PRO A 275 27.43 -12.08 -23.78
N PRO A 276 27.01 -11.73 -22.55
CA PRO A 276 27.81 -11.97 -21.36
C PRO A 276 28.00 -13.48 -21.11
N ARG A 277 29.12 -13.82 -20.48
CA ARG A 277 29.39 -15.18 -19.99
C ARG A 277 29.04 -15.35 -18.53
#